data_AF-A0AA96V5M6-F1
#
_entry.id   AF-A0AA96V5M6-F1
#
_cell.length_a   1.000
_cell.length_b   1.000
_cell.length_c   1.000
_cell.angle_alpha   90.00
_cell.angle_beta   90.00
_cell.angle_gamma   90.00
#
_symmetry.space_group_name_H-M   'P 1'
#
loop_
_entity.id
_entity.type
_entity.pdbx_description
1 polymer ?
#
loop_
_entity_poly.entity_id
_entity_poly.type
_entity_poly.pdbx_seq_one_letter_code
_entity_poly.pdbx_strand_id
1 'polypeptide(L)'
;MTDWTAYQVSFQMLAPMHIGYRKIGNLQQTRYYVPARTLWGALTAQMTREFTSAKKKDYEDIGKAIDENLRFSYFYPSEESNKLNLFPWGNTKSEFEWTFISSQMSTSIKGETKSSEDGLLHETEFILPISRNGKQVYLNGYVFEKNDNSDQIISKWKEQLSNIQLGGERGYGWGRVKVDEKTILECSEVFNFETQLNQTEDPIIKLNKDCIIMSHVRFNSEDFEGKAEMFASRKTTDGSKHGNAFEEMIYCWQPGTKISKDMGFKFVSQKLWEKP
;
A
#
# COMPACT_ATOMS: atom_id res chain seq x y z
N MET A 1 27.36 4.66 -8.86
CA MET A 1 26.35 5.50 -8.18
C MET A 1 25.04 5.10 -8.80
N THR A 2 24.09 4.67 -7.98
CA THR A 2 22.80 4.19 -8.43
C THR A 2 21.79 5.26 -8.08
N ASP A 3 21.43 6.05 -9.08
CA ASP A 3 20.48 7.13 -8.90
C ASP A 3 19.06 6.57 -9.05
N TRP A 4 18.12 7.12 -8.29
CA TRP A 4 16.71 6.80 -8.37
C TRP A 4 15.92 7.99 -8.91
N THR A 5 14.80 7.71 -9.56
CA THR A 5 13.81 8.71 -9.95
C THR A 5 12.51 8.43 -9.19
N ALA A 6 11.97 9.44 -8.51
CA ALA A 6 10.71 9.32 -7.79
C ALA A 6 9.54 9.76 -8.66
N TYR A 7 8.49 8.96 -8.68
CA TYR A 7 7.26 9.19 -9.43
C TYR A 7 6.08 9.27 -8.48
N GLN A 8 5.30 10.34 -8.55
CA GLN A 8 4.03 10.42 -7.87
C GLN A 8 2.99 9.59 -8.64
N VAL A 9 2.28 8.72 -7.93
CA VAL A 9 1.25 7.85 -8.49
C VAL A 9 -0.06 8.08 -7.74
N SER A 10 -1.14 8.29 -8.50
CA SER A 10 -2.49 8.48 -7.98
C SER A 10 -3.44 7.48 -8.61
N PHE A 11 -3.92 6.54 -7.81
CA PHE A 11 -4.91 5.57 -8.25
C PHE A 11 -6.31 6.10 -8.01
N GLN A 12 -7.08 6.34 -9.06
CA GLN A 12 -8.52 6.55 -8.95
C GLN A 12 -9.19 5.25 -8.47
N MET A 13 -9.92 5.30 -7.36
CA MET A 13 -10.66 4.15 -6.86
C MET A 13 -11.95 3.93 -7.65
N LEU A 14 -12.13 2.74 -8.21
CA LEU A 14 -13.32 2.36 -9.00
C LEU A 14 -14.30 1.46 -8.25
N ALA A 15 -13.87 0.92 -7.10
CA ALA A 15 -14.66 0.04 -6.25
C ALA A 15 -14.21 0.16 -4.78
N PRO A 16 -15.05 -0.27 -3.82
CA PRO A 16 -14.65 -0.42 -2.42
C PRO A 16 -13.35 -1.20 -2.28
N MET A 17 -12.50 -0.82 -1.33
CA MET A 17 -11.23 -1.51 -1.09
C MET A 17 -11.08 -1.93 0.37
N HIS A 18 -10.84 -3.22 0.58
CA HIS A 18 -10.49 -3.76 1.90
C HIS A 18 -9.01 -4.10 1.96
N ILE A 19 -8.29 -3.49 2.88
CA ILE A 19 -6.91 -3.84 3.23
C ILE A 19 -6.95 -4.50 4.60
N GLY A 20 -6.87 -5.83 4.65
CA GLY A 20 -7.04 -6.57 5.91
C GLY A 20 -6.17 -6.04 7.06
N TYR A 21 -6.79 -5.75 8.20
CA TYR A 21 -6.11 -5.27 9.41
C TYR A 21 -6.33 -6.21 10.60
N ARG A 22 -7.48 -6.09 11.28
CA ARG A 22 -7.81 -6.85 12.49
C ARG A 22 -9.27 -7.25 12.48
N LYS A 23 -9.62 -8.27 13.26
CA LYS A 23 -10.99 -8.72 13.44
C LYS A 23 -11.42 -8.43 14.88
N ILE A 24 -12.54 -7.72 15.05
CA ILE A 24 -13.17 -7.44 16.36
C ILE A 24 -14.58 -8.01 16.32
N GLY A 25 -14.81 -9.11 17.05
CA GLY A 25 -16.06 -9.85 16.95
C GLY A 25 -16.35 -10.27 15.51
N ASN A 26 -17.45 -9.77 14.96
CA ASN A 26 -17.88 -10.04 13.58
C ASN A 26 -17.39 -9.01 12.56
N LEU A 27 -16.73 -7.94 13.00
CA LEU A 27 -16.21 -6.87 12.15
C LEU A 27 -14.78 -7.20 11.69
N GLN A 28 -14.57 -7.25 10.38
CA GLN A 28 -13.28 -7.27 9.73
C GLN A 28 -12.88 -5.84 9.38
N GLN A 29 -11.87 -5.30 10.07
CA GLN A 29 -11.43 -3.93 9.87
C GLN A 29 -10.43 -3.80 8.73
N THR A 30 -10.43 -2.63 8.08
CA THR A 30 -9.48 -2.29 7.04
C THR A 30 -8.36 -1.41 7.60
N ARG A 31 -7.17 -1.49 7.02
CA ARG A 31 -6.17 -0.42 7.16
C ARG A 31 -6.65 0.80 6.39
N TYR A 32 -6.31 1.97 6.91
CA TYR A 32 -6.66 3.27 6.33
C TYR A 32 -5.67 3.75 5.27
N TYR A 33 -4.77 2.87 4.84
CA TYR A 33 -3.75 3.08 3.84
C TYR A 33 -3.43 1.73 3.19
N VAL A 34 -2.86 1.78 1.99
CA VAL A 34 -2.39 0.61 1.26
C VAL A 34 -0.88 0.46 1.48
N PRO A 35 -0.42 -0.61 2.15
CA PRO A 35 1.01 -0.86 2.33
C PRO A 35 1.73 -1.05 0.98
N ALA A 36 3.00 -0.66 0.92
CA ALA A 36 3.90 -0.86 -0.22
C ALA A 36 3.82 -2.28 -0.80
N ARG A 37 3.78 -3.28 0.09
CA ARG A 37 3.70 -4.69 -0.31
C ARG A 37 2.43 -5.05 -1.07
N THR A 38 1.29 -4.43 -0.75
CA THR A 38 0.05 -4.69 -1.47
C THR A 38 0.19 -4.28 -2.94
N LEU A 39 0.83 -3.13 -3.19
CA LEU A 39 1.15 -2.69 -4.55
C LEU A 39 2.18 -3.62 -5.21
N TRP A 40 3.29 -3.92 -4.52
CA TRP A 40 4.31 -4.84 -5.02
C TRP A 40 3.72 -6.19 -5.46
N GLY A 41 2.85 -6.79 -4.63
CA GLY A 41 2.25 -8.09 -4.91
C GLY A 41 1.27 -8.05 -6.08
N ALA A 42 0.52 -6.94 -6.21
CA ALA A 42 -0.40 -6.75 -7.33
C ALA A 42 0.36 -6.52 -8.65
N LEU A 43 1.42 -5.71 -8.62
CA LEU A 43 2.28 -5.47 -9.77
C LEU A 43 3.02 -6.74 -10.19
N THR A 44 3.64 -7.45 -9.24
CA THR A 44 4.30 -8.75 -9.49
C THR A 44 3.34 -9.70 -10.19
N ALA A 45 2.12 -9.85 -9.65
CA ALA A 45 1.13 -10.76 -10.24
C ALA A 45 0.68 -10.30 -11.63
N GLN A 46 0.54 -9.00 -11.86
CA GLN A 46 0.16 -8.47 -13.16
C GLN A 46 1.25 -8.67 -14.21
N MET A 47 2.49 -8.28 -13.90
CA MET A 47 3.63 -8.41 -14.81
C MET A 47 3.95 -9.88 -15.11
N THR A 48 3.83 -10.75 -14.11
CA THR A 48 4.01 -12.19 -14.30
C THR A 48 2.98 -12.76 -15.28
N ARG A 49 1.70 -12.39 -15.14
CA ARG A 49 0.64 -12.85 -16.07
C ARG A 49 0.82 -12.30 -17.49
N GLU A 50 1.30 -11.06 -17.60
CA GLU A 50 1.43 -10.38 -18.89
C GLU A 50 2.65 -10.87 -19.68
N PHE A 51 3.80 -11.06 -19.02
CA PHE A 51 5.07 -11.23 -19.70
C PHE A 51 5.70 -12.63 -19.58
N THR A 52 5.06 -13.56 -18.87
CA THR A 52 5.63 -14.89 -18.60
C THR A 52 4.61 -16.01 -18.76
N SER A 53 5.04 -17.26 -18.51
CA SER A 53 4.15 -18.42 -18.49
C SER A 53 3.31 -18.55 -17.21
N ALA A 54 3.45 -17.61 -16.28
CA ALA A 54 2.78 -17.57 -14.97
C ALA A 54 2.98 -18.83 -14.12
N LYS A 55 4.15 -19.47 -14.25
CA LYS A 55 4.58 -20.54 -13.34
C LYS A 55 5.02 -19.96 -12.01
N LYS A 56 5.02 -20.78 -10.96
CA LYS A 56 5.44 -20.34 -9.61
C LYS A 56 6.81 -19.62 -9.61
N LYS A 57 7.79 -20.18 -10.31
CA LYS A 57 9.13 -19.58 -10.43
C LYS A 57 9.09 -18.18 -11.08
N ASP A 58 8.20 -17.97 -12.05
CA ASP A 58 8.05 -16.68 -12.72
C ASP A 58 7.62 -15.58 -11.72
N TYR A 59 6.76 -15.88 -10.75
CA TYR A 59 6.39 -14.92 -9.69
C TYR A 59 7.56 -14.58 -8.76
N GLU A 60 8.43 -15.55 -8.46
CA GLU A 60 9.62 -15.33 -7.63
C GLU A 60 10.65 -14.47 -8.37
N ASP A 61 10.91 -14.78 -9.65
CA ASP A 61 11.86 -14.08 -10.50
C ASP A 61 11.40 -12.62 -10.78
N ILE A 62 10.14 -12.42 -11.16
CA ILE A 62 9.57 -11.07 -11.36
C ILE A 62 9.54 -10.28 -10.05
N GLY A 63 9.17 -10.92 -8.94
CA GLY A 63 9.16 -10.27 -7.64
C GLY A 63 10.55 -9.77 -7.23
N LYS A 64 11.59 -10.57 -7.50
CA LYS A 64 13.00 -10.20 -7.29
C LYS A 64 13.44 -9.07 -8.21
N ALA A 65 13.07 -9.11 -9.49
CA ALA A 65 13.37 -8.03 -10.43
C ALA A 65 12.71 -6.71 -10.03
N ILE A 66 11.47 -6.74 -9.52
CA ILE A 66 10.82 -5.55 -8.94
C ILE A 66 11.59 -5.09 -7.69
N ASP A 67 12.00 -5.99 -6.79
CA ASP A 67 12.79 -5.66 -5.60
C ASP A 67 14.18 -5.10 -5.92
N GLU A 68 14.74 -5.36 -7.11
CA GLU A 68 16.05 -4.84 -7.52
C GLU A 68 15.95 -3.46 -8.18
N ASN A 69 14.79 -3.12 -8.77
CA ASN A 69 14.64 -1.95 -9.63
C ASN A 69 13.59 -0.93 -9.16
N LEU A 70 12.66 -1.31 -8.28
CA LEU A 70 11.57 -0.45 -7.81
C LEU A 70 11.49 -0.39 -6.28
N ARG A 71 11.08 0.77 -5.75
CA ARG A 71 10.60 0.94 -4.36
C ARG A 71 9.23 1.58 -4.34
N PHE A 72 8.50 1.37 -3.26
CA PHE A 72 7.13 1.86 -3.11
C PHE A 72 6.96 2.56 -1.75
N SER A 73 6.26 3.68 -1.73
CA SER A 73 5.70 4.21 -0.50
C SER A 73 4.41 3.48 -0.12
N TYR A 74 3.82 3.87 1.02
CA TYR A 74 2.42 3.57 1.28
C TYR A 74 1.53 4.52 0.47
N PHE A 75 0.29 4.10 0.21
CA PHE A 75 -0.69 4.92 -0.51
C PHE A 75 -1.84 5.29 0.42
N TYR A 76 -2.25 6.56 0.37
CA TYR A 76 -3.22 7.14 1.28
C TYR A 76 -4.45 7.68 0.53
N PRO A 77 -5.67 7.49 1.06
CA PRO A 77 -6.88 8.08 0.50
C PRO A 77 -6.84 9.61 0.49
N SER A 78 -7.36 10.19 -0.60
CA SER A 78 -7.57 11.64 -0.74
C SER A 78 -8.73 11.93 -1.69
N GLU A 79 -9.34 13.11 -1.57
CA GLU A 79 -10.28 13.64 -2.55
C GLU A 79 -9.59 14.39 -3.71
N GLU A 80 -8.27 14.59 -3.61
CA GLU A 80 -7.42 15.23 -4.63
C GLU A 80 -6.39 14.23 -5.14
N SER A 81 -6.12 14.19 -6.44
CA SER A 81 -5.19 13.22 -7.04
C SER A 81 -3.71 13.51 -6.76
N ASN A 82 -3.36 14.75 -6.44
CA ASN A 82 -1.97 15.19 -6.28
C ASN A 82 -1.59 15.56 -4.85
N LYS A 83 -2.53 15.51 -3.90
CA LYS A 83 -2.33 16.05 -2.55
C LYS A 83 -2.95 15.17 -1.48
N LEU A 84 -2.32 15.13 -0.30
CA LEU A 84 -2.89 14.56 0.92
C LEU A 84 -3.27 15.69 1.87
N ASN A 85 -4.54 15.74 2.28
CA ASN A 85 -5.06 16.77 3.18
C ASN A 85 -5.65 16.21 4.49
N LEU A 86 -6.08 14.95 4.47
CA LEU A 86 -6.66 14.27 5.62
C LEU A 86 -5.82 13.05 5.93
N PHE A 87 -5.61 12.79 7.21
CA PHE A 87 -4.78 11.69 7.67
C PHE A 87 -5.52 10.85 8.71
N PRO A 88 -5.25 9.53 8.77
CA PRO A 88 -5.89 8.63 9.73
C PRO A 88 -5.36 8.76 11.17
N TRP A 89 -4.73 9.87 11.51
CA TRP A 89 -4.08 10.13 12.81
C TRP A 89 -4.19 11.60 13.20
N GLY A 90 -3.75 11.92 14.41
CA GLY A 90 -3.80 13.27 14.95
C GLY A 90 -5.23 13.85 14.99
N ASN A 91 -5.34 15.16 14.80
CA ASN A 91 -6.60 15.88 14.92
C ASN A 91 -7.57 15.66 13.75
N THR A 92 -7.08 15.14 12.61
CA THR A 92 -7.91 14.90 11.40
C THR A 92 -8.47 13.50 11.33
N LYS A 93 -8.12 12.61 12.28
CA LYS A 93 -8.52 11.19 12.26
C LYS A 93 -10.04 10.98 12.13
N SER A 94 -10.84 11.67 12.93
CA SER A 94 -12.30 11.49 12.91
C SER A 94 -12.91 11.97 11.60
N GLU A 95 -12.40 13.06 11.03
CA GLU A 95 -12.82 13.56 9.72
C GLU A 95 -12.40 12.61 8.60
N PHE A 96 -11.20 12.05 8.68
CA PHE A 96 -10.73 11.01 7.76
C PHE A 96 -11.63 9.78 7.80
N GLU A 97 -11.92 9.24 8.99
CA GLU A 97 -12.77 8.06 9.17
C GLU A 97 -14.18 8.30 8.62
N TRP A 98 -14.77 9.46 8.92
CA TRP A 98 -16.06 9.84 8.35
C TRP A 98 -15.98 9.96 6.82
N THR A 99 -14.96 10.61 6.28
CA THR A 99 -14.87 10.91 4.84
C THR A 99 -14.67 9.65 3.99
N PHE A 100 -13.79 8.73 4.42
CA PHE A 100 -13.29 7.64 3.57
C PHE A 100 -13.71 6.24 4.00
N ILE A 101 -14.19 6.03 5.24
CA ILE A 101 -14.41 4.68 5.76
C ILE A 101 -15.91 4.36 5.90
N SER A 102 -16.26 3.16 5.47
CA SER A 102 -17.59 2.55 5.65
C SER A 102 -17.44 1.05 5.91
N SER A 103 -18.53 0.40 6.27
CA SER A 103 -18.62 -1.03 6.42
C SER A 103 -19.83 -1.60 5.69
N GLN A 104 -19.77 -2.88 5.32
CA GLN A 104 -20.86 -3.61 4.68
C GLN A 104 -21.06 -4.95 5.37
N MET A 105 -22.32 -5.29 5.66
CA MET A 105 -22.71 -6.59 6.18
C MET A 105 -22.85 -7.61 5.05
N SER A 106 -22.37 -8.82 5.30
CA SER A 106 -22.45 -9.97 4.40
C SER A 106 -22.84 -11.22 5.18
N THR A 107 -23.51 -12.16 4.50
CA THR A 107 -23.83 -13.48 5.02
C THR A 107 -23.13 -14.54 4.18
N SER A 108 -22.56 -15.57 4.82
CA SER A 108 -21.99 -16.70 4.10
C SER A 108 -23.12 -17.61 3.60
N ILE A 109 -23.22 -17.79 2.28
CA ILE A 109 -24.17 -18.73 1.65
C ILE A 109 -23.40 -20.01 1.30
N LYS A 110 -23.75 -21.16 1.92
CA LYS A 110 -23.25 -22.47 1.47
C LYS A 110 -23.95 -22.85 0.15
N GLY A 111 -23.18 -23.26 -0.85
CA GLY A 111 -23.66 -23.58 -2.19
C GLY A 111 -24.57 -24.81 -2.31
N GLU A 112 -24.72 -25.63 -1.26
CA GLU A 112 -25.51 -26.88 -1.31
C GLU A 112 -26.89 -26.77 -0.64
N THR A 113 -27.09 -25.78 0.22
CA THR A 113 -28.38 -25.52 0.87
C THR A 113 -28.58 -24.01 0.85
N LYS A 114 -29.62 -23.52 0.17
CA LYS A 114 -30.05 -22.10 0.18
C LYS A 114 -30.59 -21.67 1.56
N SER A 115 -29.85 -21.97 2.62
CA SER A 115 -30.07 -21.57 4.00
C SER A 115 -28.79 -20.89 4.48
N SER A 116 -28.92 -19.67 4.99
CA SER A 116 -27.89 -19.03 5.79
C SER A 116 -27.56 -19.92 6.99
N GLU A 117 -26.29 -20.09 7.33
CA GLU A 117 -25.94 -20.59 8.67
C GLU A 117 -26.49 -19.58 9.68
N ASP A 118 -27.37 -20.03 10.58
CA ASP A 118 -27.76 -19.26 11.75
C ASP A 118 -26.48 -18.89 12.52
N GLY A 119 -26.10 -17.60 12.51
CA GLY A 119 -25.15 -17.05 13.49
C GLY A 119 -23.89 -16.35 12.98
N LEU A 120 -23.61 -16.21 11.67
CA LEU A 120 -22.39 -15.51 11.20
C LEU A 120 -22.68 -14.38 10.21
N LEU A 121 -23.31 -13.32 10.73
CA LEU A 121 -23.29 -12.00 10.08
C LEU A 121 -21.84 -11.48 10.13
N HIS A 122 -21.20 -11.30 8.99
CA HIS A 122 -19.86 -10.73 8.90
C HIS A 122 -19.94 -9.31 8.36
N GLU A 123 -19.37 -8.37 9.09
CA GLU A 123 -19.25 -6.99 8.65
C GLU A 123 -17.83 -6.74 8.19
N THR A 124 -17.66 -6.16 7.00
CA THR A 124 -16.34 -5.86 6.43
C THR A 124 -16.22 -4.36 6.22
N GLU A 125 -15.25 -3.74 6.87
CA GLU A 125 -14.88 -2.34 6.71
C GLU A 125 -14.07 -2.13 5.43
N PHE A 126 -14.23 -0.99 4.76
CA PHE A 126 -13.54 -0.69 3.51
C PHE A 126 -13.35 0.81 3.31
N ILE A 127 -12.41 1.14 2.43
CA ILE A 127 -12.18 2.49 1.91
C ILE A 127 -13.18 2.71 0.76
N LEU A 128 -13.91 3.82 0.84
CA LEU A 128 -14.91 4.25 -0.12
C LEU A 128 -14.26 4.67 -1.46
N PRO A 129 -14.84 4.32 -2.62
CA PRO A 129 -14.39 4.85 -3.91
C PRO A 129 -14.87 6.28 -4.17
N ILE A 130 -16.00 6.67 -3.56
CA ILE A 130 -16.56 8.03 -3.56
C ILE A 130 -16.73 8.44 -2.10
N SER A 131 -16.12 9.55 -1.70
CA SER A 131 -16.14 10.03 -0.32
C SER A 131 -17.56 10.37 0.14
N ARG A 132 -17.76 10.53 1.45
CA ARG A 132 -19.06 11.00 1.98
C ARG A 132 -19.43 12.42 1.53
N ASN A 133 -18.46 13.20 1.04
CA ASN A 133 -18.71 14.49 0.41
C ASN A 133 -19.13 14.36 -1.07
N GLY A 134 -19.27 13.15 -1.61
CA GLY A 134 -19.62 12.89 -3.00
C GLY A 134 -18.46 13.08 -3.98
N LYS A 135 -17.21 13.12 -3.52
CA LYS A 135 -16.03 13.32 -4.38
C LYS A 135 -15.33 12.01 -4.69
N GLN A 136 -14.66 11.96 -5.86
CA GLN A 136 -13.82 10.82 -6.23
C GLN A 136 -12.69 10.63 -5.21
N VAL A 137 -12.49 9.39 -4.75
CA VAL A 137 -11.36 9.03 -3.89
C VAL A 137 -10.20 8.54 -4.74
N TYR A 138 -9.01 9.04 -4.43
CA TYR A 138 -7.73 8.64 -4.98
C TYR A 138 -6.86 8.01 -3.90
N LEU A 139 -5.98 7.08 -4.28
CA LEU A 139 -4.91 6.60 -3.42
C LEU A 139 -3.61 7.20 -3.93
N ASN A 140 -3.01 8.10 -3.13
CA ASN A 140 -1.80 8.82 -3.52
C ASN A 140 -0.58 8.25 -2.79
N GLY A 141 0.47 8.01 -3.55
CA GLY A 141 1.75 7.50 -3.09
C GLY A 141 2.82 7.68 -4.15
N TYR A 142 3.92 6.97 -3.98
CA TYR A 142 5.14 7.18 -4.75
C TYR A 142 5.78 5.85 -5.13
N VAL A 143 6.31 5.80 -6.34
CA VAL A 143 7.12 4.71 -6.86
C VAL A 143 8.49 5.29 -7.19
N PHE A 144 9.55 4.62 -6.75
CA PHE A 144 10.92 4.99 -7.09
C PHE A 144 11.44 3.97 -8.09
N GLU A 145 11.96 4.44 -9.20
CA GLU A 145 12.59 3.61 -10.22
C GLU A 145 14.08 3.87 -10.24
N LYS A 146 14.86 2.80 -10.31
CA LYS A 146 16.30 2.87 -10.39
C LYS A 146 16.73 3.28 -11.80
N ASN A 147 17.59 4.29 -11.94
CA ASN A 147 17.92 4.89 -13.23
C ASN A 147 18.72 3.96 -14.16
N ASP A 148 19.46 3.00 -13.61
CA ASP A 148 20.20 1.98 -14.36
C ASP A 148 19.37 0.70 -14.61
N ASN A 149 18.06 0.76 -14.39
CA ASN A 149 17.14 -0.34 -14.68
C ASN A 149 17.22 -0.72 -16.17
N SER A 150 17.89 -1.84 -16.43
CA SER A 150 18.03 -2.44 -17.77
C SER A 150 17.07 -3.61 -17.99
N ASP A 151 16.21 -3.91 -17.01
CA ASP A 151 15.23 -4.97 -17.12
C ASP A 151 14.06 -4.52 -18.01
N GLN A 152 13.97 -5.12 -19.19
CA GLN A 152 12.96 -4.80 -20.21
C GLN A 152 11.52 -5.12 -19.77
N ILE A 153 11.34 -6.02 -18.80
CA ILE A 153 10.03 -6.32 -18.24
C ILE A 153 9.69 -5.23 -17.23
N ILE A 154 10.61 -4.92 -16.30
CA ILE A 154 10.36 -3.93 -15.25
C ILE A 154 10.15 -2.53 -15.81
N SER A 155 10.82 -2.14 -16.90
CA SER A 155 10.62 -0.82 -17.53
C SER A 155 9.17 -0.54 -17.96
N LYS A 156 8.33 -1.56 -18.08
CA LYS A 156 6.89 -1.45 -18.40
C LYS A 156 5.99 -1.27 -17.17
N TRP A 157 6.54 -1.07 -15.98
CA TRP A 157 5.75 -1.01 -14.74
C TRP A 157 4.64 0.04 -14.78
N LYS A 158 4.90 1.22 -15.38
CA LYS A 158 3.93 2.33 -15.51
C LYS A 158 2.68 1.90 -16.28
N GLU A 159 2.85 1.27 -17.43
CA GLU A 159 1.76 0.73 -18.26
C GLU A 159 0.92 -0.28 -17.46
N GLN A 160 1.60 -1.15 -16.70
CA GLN A 160 0.96 -2.24 -15.96
C GLN A 160 0.20 -1.80 -14.72
N LEU A 161 0.48 -0.62 -14.16
CA LEU A 161 -0.28 -0.08 -13.03
C LEU A 161 -1.77 0.14 -13.37
N SER A 162 -2.11 0.35 -14.65
CA SER A 162 -3.50 0.51 -15.09
C SER A 162 -4.34 -0.77 -14.97
N ASN A 163 -3.69 -1.93 -14.82
CA ASN A 163 -4.30 -3.25 -14.88
C ASN A 163 -4.27 -4.00 -13.54
N ILE A 164 -3.92 -3.33 -12.45
CA ILE A 164 -3.83 -3.96 -11.12
C ILE A 164 -5.15 -3.90 -10.35
N GLN A 165 -5.26 -4.75 -9.35
CA GLN A 165 -6.34 -4.75 -8.36
C GLN A 165 -5.71 -4.94 -6.97
N LEU A 166 -6.08 -4.10 -6.02
CA LEU A 166 -5.43 -3.99 -4.71
C LEU A 166 -6.36 -4.49 -3.59
N GLY A 167 -5.78 -5.11 -2.56
CA GLY A 167 -6.52 -5.53 -1.37
C GLY A 167 -7.25 -6.87 -1.50
N GLY A 168 -8.17 -7.11 -0.55
CA GLY A 168 -9.01 -8.30 -0.43
C GLY A 168 -10.35 -8.18 -1.16
N GLU A 169 -11.20 -9.20 -1.01
CA GLU A 169 -12.54 -9.27 -1.61
C GLU A 169 -12.57 -9.14 -3.15
N ARG A 170 -11.44 -9.45 -3.81
CA ARG A 170 -11.25 -9.28 -5.26
C ARG A 170 -12.27 -10.08 -6.10
N GLY A 171 -12.70 -11.24 -5.61
CA GLY A 171 -13.74 -12.08 -6.25
C GLY A 171 -15.12 -11.43 -6.27
N TYR A 172 -15.38 -10.49 -5.35
CA TYR A 172 -16.60 -9.66 -5.32
C TYR A 172 -16.43 -8.33 -6.08
N GLY A 173 -15.33 -8.16 -6.83
CA GLY A 173 -15.05 -6.96 -7.62
C GLY A 173 -14.48 -5.78 -6.84
N TRP A 174 -14.08 -5.98 -5.57
CA TRP A 174 -13.46 -4.94 -4.74
C TRP A 174 -12.02 -4.65 -5.18
N GLY A 175 -11.50 -3.49 -4.81
CA GLY A 175 -10.09 -3.15 -5.00
C GLY A 175 -9.70 -2.74 -6.42
N ARG A 176 -10.69 -2.53 -7.30
CA ARG A 176 -10.45 -2.03 -8.66
C ARG A 176 -9.98 -0.58 -8.59
N VAL A 177 -8.89 -0.31 -9.28
CA VAL A 177 -8.29 1.02 -9.39
C VAL A 177 -7.98 1.32 -10.85
N LYS A 178 -7.80 2.60 -11.16
CA LYS A 178 -7.30 3.06 -12.45
C LYS A 178 -6.24 4.12 -12.22
N VAL A 179 -5.19 4.09 -13.04
CA VAL A 179 -4.25 5.18 -13.21
C VAL A 179 -4.08 5.41 -14.70
N ASP A 180 -3.83 6.66 -15.10
CA ASP A 180 -3.34 6.96 -16.44
C ASP A 180 -1.83 7.17 -16.33
N GLU A 181 -1.05 6.40 -17.08
CA GLU A 181 0.41 6.49 -17.06
C GLU A 181 0.93 7.92 -17.33
N LYS A 182 0.18 8.71 -18.11
CA LYS A 182 0.52 10.10 -18.43
C LYS A 182 0.40 11.04 -17.23
N THR A 183 -0.30 10.61 -16.19
CA THR A 183 -0.46 11.34 -14.93
C THR A 183 0.59 10.94 -13.90
N ILE A 184 1.45 9.96 -14.21
CA ILE A 184 2.58 9.57 -13.37
C ILE A 184 3.72 10.56 -13.66
N LEU A 185 3.93 11.48 -12.72
CA LEU A 185 4.88 12.59 -12.88
C LEU A 185 6.11 12.36 -12.01
N GLU A 186 7.28 12.71 -12.56
CA GLU A 186 8.51 12.80 -11.77
C GLU A 186 8.36 13.88 -10.69
N CYS A 187 8.93 13.60 -9.52
CA CYS A 187 8.87 14.49 -8.37
C CYS A 187 10.19 14.44 -7.59
N SER A 188 10.54 15.55 -6.94
CA SER A 188 11.70 15.65 -6.06
C SER A 188 11.34 15.51 -4.58
N GLU A 189 10.05 15.66 -4.25
CA GLU A 189 9.51 15.60 -2.90
C GLU A 189 8.53 14.45 -2.75
N VAL A 190 8.61 13.77 -1.60
CA VAL A 190 7.75 12.64 -1.26
C VAL A 190 7.03 12.96 0.03
N PHE A 191 5.69 12.98 -0.02
CA PHE A 191 4.83 13.46 1.07
C PHE A 191 5.17 14.89 1.56
N ASN A 192 5.64 15.75 0.65
CA ASN A 192 6.17 17.10 0.94
C ASN A 192 7.44 17.11 1.82
N PHE A 193 8.21 16.02 1.82
CA PHE A 193 9.51 15.93 2.46
C PHE A 193 10.63 15.82 1.42
N GLU A 194 11.81 16.33 1.79
CA GLU A 194 13.03 16.21 0.98
C GLU A 194 13.42 14.73 0.84
N THR A 195 13.82 14.35 -0.38
CA THR A 195 14.34 13.01 -0.65
C THR A 195 15.75 13.05 -1.22
N GLN A 196 16.57 12.08 -0.79
CA GLN A 196 17.89 11.82 -1.35
C GLN A 196 17.78 10.61 -2.27
N LEU A 197 17.87 10.86 -3.57
CA LEU A 197 17.73 9.85 -4.61
C LEU A 197 19.08 9.38 -5.19
N ASN A 198 20.16 10.12 -4.94
CA ASN A 198 21.50 9.87 -5.49
C ASN A 198 22.42 9.16 -4.48
N GLN A 199 21.95 8.07 -3.87
CA GLN A 199 22.72 7.29 -2.89
C GLN A 199 22.95 5.85 -3.35
N THR A 200 23.99 5.20 -2.81
CA THR A 200 24.52 3.92 -3.33
C THR A 200 23.57 2.71 -3.23
N GLU A 201 22.47 2.77 -2.49
CA GLU A 201 21.57 1.62 -2.30
C GLU A 201 20.09 1.97 -2.55
N ASP A 202 19.41 2.56 -1.56
CA ASP A 202 17.97 2.85 -1.60
C ASP A 202 17.68 4.36 -1.48
N PRO A 203 16.53 4.86 -2.01
CA PRO A 203 16.08 6.22 -1.78
C PRO A 203 15.88 6.49 -0.29
N ILE A 204 16.21 7.70 0.17
CA ILE A 204 16.02 8.13 1.55
C ILE A 204 15.08 9.32 1.63
N ILE A 205 14.11 9.26 2.52
CA ILE A 205 13.28 10.41 2.93
C ILE A 205 13.85 11.02 4.21
N LYS A 206 13.98 12.35 4.25
CA LYS A 206 14.39 13.08 5.45
C LYS A 206 13.17 13.68 6.14
N LEU A 207 13.04 13.43 7.43
CA LEU A 207 12.02 14.01 8.28
C LEU A 207 12.70 14.86 9.34
N ASN A 208 12.22 16.09 9.52
CA ASN A 208 12.66 16.96 10.60
C ASN A 208 11.99 16.55 11.91
N LYS A 209 12.55 16.98 13.03
CA LYS A 209 11.95 16.84 14.36
C LYS A 209 10.46 17.25 14.34
N ASP A 210 9.65 16.49 15.09
CA ASP A 210 8.21 16.64 15.20
C ASP A 210 7.40 16.32 13.92
N CYS A 211 8.05 15.89 12.84
CA CYS A 211 7.36 15.31 11.70
C CYS A 211 6.81 13.90 11.99
N ILE A 212 5.92 13.45 11.12
CA ILE A 212 5.20 12.18 11.26
C ILE A 212 5.69 11.18 10.21
N ILE A 213 5.95 9.94 10.62
CA ILE A 213 6.28 8.87 9.68
C ILE A 213 5.06 8.44 8.85
N MET A 214 5.29 8.22 7.56
CA MET A 214 4.26 7.84 6.56
C MET A 214 4.34 6.36 6.18
N SER A 215 5.06 5.56 6.96
CA SER A 215 5.16 4.11 6.82
C SER A 215 5.44 3.52 8.19
N HIS A 216 5.28 2.20 8.30
CA HIS A 216 5.80 1.53 9.48
C HIS A 216 7.32 1.64 9.52
N VAL A 217 7.87 1.82 10.72
CA VAL A 217 9.31 1.82 10.98
C VAL A 217 9.58 0.76 12.04
N ARG A 218 10.59 -0.10 11.84
CA ARG A 218 10.95 -1.13 12.83
C ARG A 218 11.17 -0.50 14.21
N PHE A 219 10.57 -1.10 15.23
CA PHE A 219 10.55 -0.53 16.57
C PHE A 219 11.97 -0.38 17.13
N ASN A 220 12.24 0.81 17.67
CA ASN A 220 13.36 1.12 18.55
C ASN A 220 12.84 2.13 19.59
N SER A 221 13.39 2.09 20.82
CA SER A 221 12.76 2.70 21.98
C SER A 221 12.96 4.21 22.14
N GLU A 222 13.81 4.87 21.35
CA GLU A 222 14.41 6.15 21.79
C GLU A 222 14.07 7.41 20.97
N ASP A 223 13.37 7.33 19.83
CA ASP A 223 13.21 8.49 18.95
C ASP A 223 11.76 8.78 18.50
N PHE A 224 10.77 8.12 19.10
CA PHE A 224 9.40 8.10 18.57
C PHE A 224 8.34 8.34 19.65
N GLU A 225 7.33 9.11 19.30
CA GLU A 225 6.15 9.40 20.12
C GLU A 225 4.89 9.03 19.33
N GLY A 226 4.30 7.87 19.64
CA GLY A 226 3.10 7.41 18.95
C GLY A 226 2.73 5.97 19.28
N LYS A 227 2.04 5.32 18.35
CA LYS A 227 1.54 3.96 18.53
C LYS A 227 2.46 2.96 17.86
N ALA A 228 2.77 1.88 18.58
CA ALA A 228 3.43 0.72 18.02
C ALA A 228 2.43 -0.42 17.83
N GLU A 229 2.69 -1.30 16.86
CA GLU A 229 1.92 -2.51 16.62
C GLU A 229 2.80 -3.69 16.23
N MET A 230 2.24 -4.89 16.35
CA MET A 230 2.73 -6.06 15.64
C MET A 230 2.20 -6.01 14.21
N PHE A 231 3.09 -5.76 13.25
CA PHE A 231 2.77 -5.76 11.84
C PHE A 231 3.00 -7.15 11.26
N ALA A 232 1.90 -7.80 10.90
CA ALA A 232 1.92 -9.02 10.11
C ALA A 232 1.60 -8.68 8.65
N SER A 233 2.44 -9.17 7.74
CA SER A 233 2.20 -9.02 6.31
C SER A 233 1.90 -10.38 5.68
N ARG A 234 1.01 -10.37 4.69
CA ARG A 234 0.72 -11.55 3.88
C ARG A 234 1.62 -11.58 2.65
N LYS A 235 2.05 -12.78 2.26
CA LYS A 235 2.85 -13.07 1.06
C LYS A 235 2.00 -13.87 0.08
N THR A 236 2.06 -13.47 -1.18
CA THR A 236 1.56 -14.25 -2.31
C THR A 236 2.71 -15.11 -2.83
N THR A 237 2.54 -16.43 -2.82
CA THR A 237 3.56 -17.38 -3.32
C THR A 237 3.12 -18.09 -4.59
N ASP A 238 1.91 -17.82 -5.07
CA ASP A 238 1.25 -18.46 -6.20
C ASP A 238 0.11 -17.56 -6.68
N GLY A 239 -0.04 -17.37 -8.00
CA GLY A 239 -1.09 -16.56 -8.62
C GLY A 239 -2.52 -17.05 -8.35
N SER A 240 -2.71 -18.30 -7.94
CA SER A 240 -4.01 -18.81 -7.51
C SER A 240 -4.33 -18.53 -6.03
N LYS A 241 -3.33 -18.17 -5.22
CA LYS A 241 -3.37 -18.12 -3.75
C LYS A 241 -2.77 -16.83 -3.21
N HIS A 242 -3.47 -15.72 -3.47
CA HIS A 242 -3.06 -14.38 -3.05
C HIS A 242 -3.06 -14.23 -1.53
N GLY A 243 -1.93 -13.85 -0.94
CA GLY A 243 -1.81 -13.51 0.48
C GLY A 243 -2.02 -14.68 1.47
N ASN A 244 -1.78 -15.93 1.06
CA ASN A 244 -2.05 -17.11 1.90
C ASN A 244 -0.93 -17.47 2.88
N ALA A 245 0.27 -16.90 2.74
CA ALA A 245 1.36 -17.11 3.69
C ALA A 245 1.54 -15.87 4.57
N PHE A 246 1.85 -16.06 5.86
CA PHE A 246 2.26 -14.98 6.75
C PHE A 246 3.77 -14.89 6.80
N GLU A 247 4.31 -13.67 6.80
CA GLU A 247 5.68 -13.44 7.21
C GLU A 247 5.81 -13.30 8.71
N GLU A 248 7.06 -13.33 9.18
CA GLU A 248 7.42 -13.02 10.55
C GLU A 248 6.78 -11.69 10.97
N MET A 249 6.14 -11.70 12.13
CA MET A 249 5.52 -10.50 12.68
C MET A 249 6.61 -9.55 13.17
N ILE A 250 6.56 -8.29 12.73
CA ILE A 250 7.56 -7.29 13.09
C ILE A 250 6.92 -6.29 14.04
N TYR A 251 7.55 -6.05 15.19
CA TYR A 251 7.15 -4.96 16.06
C TYR A 251 7.63 -3.63 15.47
N CYS A 252 6.70 -2.70 15.23
CA CYS A 252 7.00 -1.45 14.52
C CYS A 252 6.18 -0.27 15.03
N TRP A 253 6.74 0.93 14.88
CA TRP A 253 5.98 2.17 14.95
C TRP A 253 5.03 2.26 13.75
N GLN A 254 3.79 2.70 13.98
CA GLN A 254 2.76 2.87 12.94
C GLN A 254 2.93 4.19 12.18
N PRO A 255 2.45 4.28 10.92
CA PRO A 255 2.18 5.56 10.30
C PRO A 255 1.35 6.46 11.23
N GLY A 256 1.66 7.75 11.29
CA GLY A 256 1.07 8.65 12.27
C GLY A 256 1.89 8.84 13.55
N THR A 257 3.00 8.13 13.70
CA THR A 257 3.95 8.30 14.83
C THR A 257 4.86 9.49 14.58
N LYS A 258 5.05 10.33 15.60
CA LYS A 258 5.91 11.50 15.55
C LYS A 258 7.36 11.13 15.88
N ILE A 259 8.34 11.79 15.26
CA ILE A 259 9.76 11.64 15.58
C ILE A 259 10.26 12.76 16.51
N SER A 260 11.16 12.44 17.44
CA SER A 260 11.67 13.39 18.45
C SER A 260 12.91 14.19 18.01
N LYS A 261 13.51 13.83 16.87
CA LYS A 261 14.69 14.49 16.26
C LYS A 261 14.68 14.34 14.74
N ASP A 262 15.58 15.02 14.03
CA ASP A 262 15.75 14.86 12.58
C ASP A 262 16.23 13.43 12.25
N MET A 263 15.61 12.78 11.27
CA MET A 263 15.88 11.39 10.91
C MET A 263 15.75 11.16 9.40
N GLY A 264 16.62 10.31 8.86
CA GLY A 264 16.47 9.74 7.52
C GLY A 264 15.86 8.34 7.59
N PHE A 265 15.11 7.95 6.55
CA PHE A 265 14.61 6.59 6.40
C PHE A 265 14.76 6.10 4.96
N LYS A 266 15.27 4.89 4.79
CA LYS A 266 15.34 4.17 3.51
C LYS A 266 13.98 3.60 3.13
N PHE A 267 13.62 3.73 1.86
CA PHE A 267 12.52 2.94 1.28
C PHE A 267 13.06 1.54 0.94
N VAL A 268 12.77 0.57 1.80
CA VAL A 268 13.20 -0.83 1.61
C VAL A 268 12.06 -1.63 0.99
N SER A 269 12.29 -2.21 -0.20
CA SER A 269 11.27 -2.77 -1.11
C SER A 269 9.87 -3.06 -0.53
N GLN A 270 9.54 -4.33 -0.23
CA GLN A 270 8.25 -4.77 0.29
C GLN A 270 8.10 -4.53 1.80
N LYS A 271 9.09 -3.91 2.43
CA LYS A 271 9.27 -3.91 3.88
C LYS A 271 8.94 -2.54 4.47
N LEU A 272 9.20 -2.45 5.76
CA LEU A 272 9.06 -1.24 6.55
C LEU A 272 10.15 -0.23 6.15
N TRP A 273 9.98 1.03 6.50
CA TRP A 273 11.07 1.99 6.45
C TRP A 273 12.16 1.60 7.46
N GLU A 274 13.42 1.71 7.05
CA GLU A 274 14.59 1.39 7.88
C GLU A 274 15.49 2.63 8.04
N LYS A 275 16.20 2.73 9.16
CA LYS A 275 17.23 3.76 9.31
C LYS A 275 18.36 3.50 8.29
N PRO A 276 18.97 4.53 7.69
CA PRO A 276 20.05 4.39 6.72
C PRO A 276 21.23 3.55 7.21
#